data_AF-A0A9P1HYJ7-F1
#
_entry.id   AF-A0A9P1HYJ7-F1
#
_cell.length_a   1.000
_cell.length_b   1.000
_cell.length_c   1.000
_cell.angle_alpha   90.00
_cell.angle_beta   90.00
_cell.angle_gamma   90.00
#
_symmetry.space_group_name_H-M   'P 1'
#
loop_
_entity.id
_entity.type
_entity.pdbx_description
1 polymer ?
#
loop_
_entity_poly.entity_id
_entity_poly.type
_entity_poly.pdbx_seq_one_letter_code
_entity_poly.pdbx_strand_id
1 'polypeptide(L)'
;MRAVAFVALGALLLISLPVDSEAKELKKPLCDMCVTVIGTVKKAIDDGEDVPAAVEKFCNEEVPEVLSGMCVKLVAKNLKFIIEKLKIHETPEDICSSLSLCRIRL
;
A
#
# COMPACT_ATOMS: atom_id res chain seq x y z
N MET A 1 -18.34 -10.22 -21.82
CA MET A 1 -18.83 -11.43 -22.51
C MET A 1 -17.73 -12.49 -22.53
N ARG A 2 -17.58 -13.26 -21.46
CA ARG A 2 -16.87 -14.56 -21.48
C ARG A 2 -17.73 -15.51 -20.67
N ALA A 3 -18.07 -16.62 -21.31
CA ALA A 3 -19.18 -17.51 -21.00
C ALA A 3 -19.07 -18.14 -19.61
N VAL A 4 -20.17 -18.07 -18.85
CA VAL A 4 -20.40 -18.95 -17.70
C VAL A 4 -21.48 -19.93 -18.17
N ALA A 5 -21.05 -21.15 -18.49
CA ALA A 5 -21.93 -22.23 -18.83
C ALA A 5 -21.92 -23.24 -17.68
N PHE A 6 -23.12 -23.67 -17.29
CA PHE A 6 -23.42 -24.74 -16.33
C PHE A 6 -23.19 -24.32 -14.86
N VAL A 7 -24.11 -24.56 -13.92
CA VAL A 7 -24.90 -25.78 -13.72
C VAL A 7 -26.24 -25.44 -13.07
N ALA A 8 -27.30 -26.03 -13.63
CA ALA A 8 -28.62 -26.12 -13.02
C ALA A 8 -28.64 -27.23 -11.95
N LEU A 9 -29.35 -26.95 -10.84
CA LEU A 9 -30.04 -27.89 -9.96
C LEU A 9 -29.26 -29.12 -9.42
N GLY A 10 -28.97 -29.09 -8.12
CA GLY A 10 -29.00 -30.29 -7.28
C GLY A 10 -27.67 -30.78 -6.69
N ALA A 11 -27.69 -30.96 -5.36
CA ALA A 11 -26.84 -31.82 -4.53
C ALA A 11 -25.36 -31.43 -4.28
N LEU A 12 -25.10 -31.09 -3.01
CA LEU A 12 -23.95 -31.48 -2.17
C LEU A 12 -22.72 -31.99 -2.92
N LEU A 13 -21.77 -31.10 -3.21
CA LEU A 13 -20.34 -31.40 -3.32
C LEU A 13 -19.59 -30.11 -3.00
N LEU A 14 -18.50 -30.23 -2.24
CA LEU A 14 -17.61 -29.16 -1.80
C LEU A 14 -17.13 -28.33 -3.01
N ILE A 15 -17.86 -27.28 -3.38
CA ILE A 15 -17.42 -26.33 -4.39
C ILE A 15 -16.24 -25.61 -3.76
N SER A 16 -15.04 -25.98 -4.21
CA SER A 16 -13.84 -25.16 -4.08
C SER A 16 -14.16 -23.79 -4.66
N LEU A 17 -14.65 -22.89 -3.82
CA LEU A 17 -14.65 -21.47 -4.12
C LEU A 17 -13.20 -21.12 -4.44
N PRO A 18 -12.91 -20.56 -5.62
CA PRO A 18 -11.66 -19.86 -5.74
C PRO A 18 -11.73 -18.66 -4.78
N VAL A 19 -11.13 -18.80 -3.60
CA VAL A 19 -10.88 -17.70 -2.66
C VAL A 19 -9.81 -16.80 -3.28
N ASP A 20 -10.18 -16.08 -4.33
CA ASP A 20 -9.28 -15.19 -5.05
C ASP A 20 -9.58 -13.71 -4.73
N SER A 21 -10.64 -13.43 -3.95
CA SER A 21 -11.32 -12.13 -3.95
C SER A 21 -11.39 -11.39 -2.61
N GLU A 22 -10.46 -11.63 -1.68
CA GLU A 22 -10.32 -10.76 -0.48
C GLU A 22 -8.97 -10.02 -0.41
N ALA A 23 -7.88 -10.64 -0.87
CA ALA A 23 -6.54 -10.02 -0.80
C ALA A 23 -6.30 -8.95 -1.88
N LYS A 24 -7.08 -8.92 -2.96
CA LYS A 24 -6.89 -7.98 -4.08
C LYS A 24 -7.49 -6.60 -3.80
N GLU A 25 -8.58 -6.55 -3.03
CA GLU A 25 -9.29 -5.32 -2.67
C GLU A 25 -8.47 -4.45 -1.71
N LEU A 26 -7.70 -5.06 -0.79
CA LEU A 26 -6.90 -4.32 0.19
C LEU A 26 -5.55 -3.83 -0.37
N LYS A 27 -4.98 -4.53 -1.35
CA LYS A 27 -3.65 -4.18 -1.91
C LYS A 27 -3.61 -2.79 -2.56
N LYS A 28 -4.69 -2.37 -3.22
CA LYS A 28 -4.73 -1.04 -3.86
C LYS A 28 -4.73 0.09 -2.82
N PRO A 29 -5.63 0.11 -1.80
CA PRO A 29 -5.57 1.08 -0.71
C PRO A 29 -4.22 1.13 0.01
N LEU A 30 -3.57 -0.01 0.22
CA LEU A 30 -2.25 -0.06 0.86
C LEU A 30 -1.13 0.53 -0.03
N CYS A 31 -1.18 0.27 -1.33
CA CYS A 31 -0.29 0.91 -2.30
C CYS A 31 -0.47 2.42 -2.31
N ASP A 32 -1.72 2.90 -2.41
CA ASP A 32 -2.05 4.33 -2.45
C ASP A 32 -1.59 5.04 -1.16
N MET A 33 -1.83 4.43 0.01
CA MET A 33 -1.34 4.92 1.30
C MET A 33 0.19 5.00 1.34
N CYS A 34 0.88 3.94 0.87
CA CYS A 34 2.33 3.93 0.81
C CYS A 34 2.87 5.07 -0.07
N VAL A 35 2.37 5.18 -1.31
CA VAL A 35 2.82 6.19 -2.26
C VAL A 35 2.67 7.59 -1.68
N THR A 36 1.52 7.85 -1.06
CA THR A 36 1.22 9.16 -0.48
C THR A 36 2.12 9.47 0.72
N VAL A 37 2.32 8.52 1.65
CA VAL A 37 3.19 8.77 2.81
C VAL A 37 4.66 8.90 2.42
N ILE A 38 5.13 8.17 1.40
CA ILE A 38 6.49 8.37 0.85
C ILE A 38 6.61 9.75 0.20
N GLY A 39 5.56 10.23 -0.48
CA GLY A 39 5.48 11.60 -0.97
C GLY A 39 5.61 12.64 0.16
N THR A 40 4.92 12.42 1.29
CA THR A 40 5.05 13.24 2.49
C THR A 40 6.48 13.24 3.04
N VAL A 41 7.12 12.07 3.11
CA VAL A 41 8.53 11.96 3.53
C VAL A 41 9.43 12.78 2.61
N LYS A 42 9.26 12.65 1.29
CA LYS A 42 10.06 13.41 0.32
C LYS A 42 9.88 14.92 0.53
N LYS A 43 8.63 15.38 0.63
CA LYS A 43 8.33 16.80 0.82
C LYS A 43 8.95 17.35 2.12
N ALA A 44 8.79 16.63 3.23
CA ALA A 44 9.37 17.04 4.50
C ALA A 44 10.91 17.16 4.43
N ILE A 45 11.59 16.26 3.70
CA ILE A 45 13.04 16.35 3.46
C ILE A 45 13.37 17.59 2.62
N ASP A 46 12.66 17.81 1.51
CA ASP A 46 12.90 18.94 0.61
C ASP A 46 12.68 20.29 1.31
N ASP A 47 11.65 20.37 2.16
CA ASP A 47 11.26 21.57 2.91
C ASP A 47 12.08 21.77 4.20
N GLY A 48 12.91 20.79 4.57
CA GLY A 48 13.72 20.82 5.81
C GLY A 48 12.90 20.66 7.09
N GLU A 49 11.72 20.05 6.99
CA GLU A 49 10.81 19.78 8.11
C GLU A 49 11.20 18.51 8.88
N ASP A 50 10.67 18.35 10.09
CA ASP A 50 10.82 17.12 10.88
C ASP A 50 10.01 15.98 10.24
N VAL A 51 10.70 15.04 9.61
CA VAL A 51 10.07 13.91 8.89
C VAL A 51 9.17 13.07 9.81
N PRO A 52 9.58 12.67 11.03
CA PRO A 52 8.69 11.93 11.94
C PRO A 52 7.38 12.67 12.23
N ALA A 53 7.43 13.96 12.56
CA ALA A 53 6.24 14.76 12.86
C ALA A 53 5.34 14.94 11.63
N ALA A 54 5.93 15.19 10.45
CA ALA A 54 5.17 15.32 9.21
C ALA A 54 4.42 14.02 8.86
N VAL A 55 5.08 12.87 9.04
CA VAL A 55 4.47 11.55 8.82
C VAL A 55 3.38 11.26 9.85
N GLU A 56 3.64 11.53 11.14
CA GLU A 56 2.67 11.30 12.20
C GLU A 56 1.40 12.14 11.97
N LYS A 57 1.57 13.42 11.63
CA LYS A 57 0.47 14.31 11.26
C LYS A 57 -0.32 13.76 10.07
N PHE A 58 0.36 13.48 8.96
CA PHE A 58 -0.29 12.94 7.76
C PHE A 58 -1.06 11.64 8.05
N CYS A 59 -0.43 10.68 8.74
CA CYS A 59 -1.07 9.40 9.04
C CYS A 59 -2.27 9.56 9.98
N ASN A 60 -2.29 10.56 10.86
CA ASN A 60 -3.42 10.79 11.77
C ASN A 60 -4.56 11.59 11.12
N GLU A 61 -4.26 12.47 10.16
CA GLU A 61 -5.24 13.36 9.53
C GLU A 61 -5.84 12.77 8.24
N GLU A 62 -5.03 12.09 7.42
CA GLU A 62 -5.38 11.71 6.05
C GLU A 62 -5.62 10.20 5.88
N VAL A 63 -5.21 9.39 6.85
CA VAL A 63 -5.36 7.93 6.81
C VAL A 63 -6.43 7.49 7.80
N PRO A 64 -7.34 6.57 7.44
CA PRO A 64 -8.35 6.06 8.37
C PRO A 64 -7.72 5.57 9.68
N GLU A 65 -8.37 5.83 10.81
CA GLU A 65 -7.85 5.54 12.16
C GLU A 65 -7.33 4.10 12.30
N VAL A 66 -8.05 3.14 11.71
CA VAL A 66 -7.68 1.71 11.69
C VAL A 66 -6.36 1.40 10.98
N LEU A 67 -5.88 2.29 10.10
CA LEU A 67 -4.65 2.16 9.34
C LEU A 67 -3.56 3.16 9.75
N SER A 68 -3.88 4.23 10.50
CA SER A 68 -2.90 5.25 10.93
C SER A 68 -1.66 4.62 11.59
N GLY A 69 -1.88 3.69 12.54
CA GLY A 69 -0.76 3.01 13.21
C GLY A 69 0.11 2.16 12.26
N MET A 70 -0.46 1.63 11.17
CA MET A 70 0.29 0.94 10.12
C MET A 70 1.07 1.94 9.26
N CYS A 71 0.46 3.06 8.89
CA CYS A 71 1.06 4.14 8.12
C CYS A 71 2.34 4.68 8.82
N VAL A 72 2.26 5.00 10.11
CA VAL A 72 3.42 5.49 10.88
C VAL A 72 4.51 4.41 10.96
N LYS A 73 4.13 3.16 11.26
CA LYS A 73 5.09 2.04 11.37
C LYS A 73 5.78 1.72 10.05
N LEU A 74 5.10 1.88 8.92
CA LEU A 74 5.67 1.68 7.59
C LEU A 74 6.89 2.58 7.40
N VAL A 75 6.75 3.87 7.67
CA VAL A 75 7.88 4.80 7.53
C VAL A 75 8.91 4.57 8.62
N ALA A 76 8.51 4.50 9.88
CA ALA A 76 9.45 4.38 11.01
C ALA A 76 10.41 3.18 10.87
N LYS A 77 9.91 2.03 10.40
CA LYS A 77 10.74 0.83 10.20
C LYS A 77 11.63 0.87 8.96
N ASN A 78 11.27 1.67 7.96
CA ASN A 78 11.92 1.69 6.65
C ASN A 78 12.58 3.04 6.33
N LEU A 79 12.62 3.99 7.29
CA LEU A 79 13.01 5.39 7.03
C LEU A 79 14.36 5.51 6.35
N LYS A 80 15.37 4.78 6.84
CA LYS A 80 16.71 4.75 6.22
C LYS A 80 16.65 4.27 4.77
N PHE A 81 15.93 3.18 4.50
CA PHE A 81 15.76 2.65 3.15
C PHE A 81 15.07 3.67 2.24
N ILE A 82 13.97 4.26 2.71
CA ILE A 82 13.19 5.27 1.97
C ILE A 82 14.07 6.46 1.59
N ILE A 83 14.84 7.00 2.55
CA ILE A 83 15.74 8.13 2.32
C ILE A 83 16.80 7.77 1.26
N GLU A 84 17.43 6.60 1.36
CA GLU A 84 18.44 6.18 0.38
C GLU A 84 17.85 6.00 -1.03
N LYS A 85 16.61 5.53 -1.14
CA LYS A 85 15.91 5.44 -2.44
C LYS A 85 15.54 6.79 -3.01
N LEU A 86 15.05 7.71 -2.18
CA LEU A 86 14.74 9.07 -2.61
C LEU A 86 15.99 9.84 -3.07
N LYS A 87 17.16 9.60 -2.46
CA LYS A 87 18.45 10.19 -2.90
C LYS A 87 18.86 9.79 -4.31
N ILE A 88 18.48 8.60 -4.76
CA ILE A 88 18.73 8.13 -6.13
C ILE A 88 17.55 8.38 -7.07
N HIS A 89 16.62 9.24 -6.67
CA HIS A 89 15.44 9.63 -7.45
C HIS A 89 14.49 8.48 -7.81
N GLU A 90 14.45 7.41 -7.01
CA GLU A 90 13.38 6.41 -7.17
C GLU A 90 12.01 7.02 -6.86
N THR A 91 11.00 6.63 -7.64
CA THR A 91 9.64 7.12 -7.46
C THR A 91 8.98 6.52 -6.21
N PRO A 92 8.01 7.19 -5.58
CA PRO A 92 7.23 6.60 -4.50
C PRO A 92 6.61 5.24 -4.88
N GLU A 93 6.16 5.06 -6.11
CA GLU A 93 5.61 3.80 -6.61
C GLU A 93 6.65 2.67 -6.63
N ASP A 94 7.89 2.94 -7.06
CA ASP A 94 8.97 1.96 -7.10
C ASP A 94 9.44 1.57 -5.69
N ILE A 95 9.53 2.57 -4.80
CA ILE A 95 9.82 2.36 -3.38
C ILE A 95 8.75 1.47 -2.75
N CYS A 96 7.47 1.79 -2.98
CA CYS A 96 6.34 1.02 -2.46
C CYS A 96 6.21 -0.37 -3.08
N SER A 97 6.67 -0.57 -4.31
CA SER A 97 6.79 -1.89 -4.93
C SER A 97 7.90 -2.72 -4.27
N SER A 98 9.04 -2.10 -3.95
CA SER A 98 10.13 -2.74 -3.20
C SER A 98 9.71 -3.15 -1.79
N LEU A 99 8.80 -2.40 -1.17
CA LEU A 99 8.17 -2.72 0.12
C LEU A 99 7.00 -3.72 -0.01
N SER A 100 6.73 -4.24 -1.20
CA SER A 100 5.65 -5.19 -1.51
C SER A 100 4.23 -4.66 -1.22
N LEU A 101 4.06 -3.34 -1.13
CA LEU A 101 2.77 -2.67 -0.94
C LEU A 101 2.10 -2.36 -2.28
N CYS A 102 2.91 -2.04 -3.30
CA CYS A 102 2.47 -1.92 -4.69
C CYS A 102 2.85 -3.17 -5.49
N ARG A 103 2.15 -3.40 -6.61
CA ARG A 103 2.56 -4.43 -7.58
C ARG A 103 3.80 -3.96 -8.33
N ILE A 104 4.77 -4.87 -8.49
CA ILE A 104 5.95 -4.67 -9.33
C ILE A 104 5.49 -4.32 -10.76
N ARG A 105 5.97 -3.19 -11.29
CA ARG A 105 5.86 -2.87 -12.71
C ARG A 105 7.01 -3.58 -13.43
N LEU A 106 6.68 -4.66 -14.15
CA LEU A 106 7.60 -5.35 -15.07
C LEU A 106 7.45 -4.77 -16.47
#